data_AF-A0A9W9B4M4-F1
#
_entry.id   AF-A0A9W9B4M4-F1
#
_cell.length_a   1.000
_cell.length_b   1.000
_cell.length_c   1.000
_cell.angle_alpha   90.00
_cell.angle_beta   90.00
_cell.angle_gamma   90.00
#
_symmetry.space_group_name_H-M   'P 1'
#
loop_
_entity.id
_entity.type
_entity.pdbx_description
1 polymer ?
#
loop_
_entity_poly.entity_id
_entity_poly.type
_entity_poly.pdbx_seq_one_letter_code
_entity_poly.pdbx_strand_id
1 'polypeptide(L)'
;MPRPMQDGLGWEQTTFYLMPVWTREPSISAIESVCRQQLKTPSEDPCTVAFHAAGLFNKVYLVHTAGRSFIMRVTLPVYPRHKTRAEVVTLRWVRENTSIPVPEVFGFDDSNDNEIGFEWILMEYMQGTSARKRWRTMSMEQKVALAERFAVFQFKLSGLEKPESIFEGIGTLDSPEIDLEVNSKTSQSTAAPGRLMSPEFFMGDHLEYDIPRGAFRSSSDWLNAILAIIIRHQNLVLEKSEDEDDIEDAEDILPVAQTLLTLLPKVFPQDLTTSESSALQHHDLNLNNILVNEQGEVTAVLDWECVSVLPLWMLTQVPKFLDGEPREDEPQRDIYADETPEEAAAEADRRNDPDYQDNEGKNELYWIHKLEYEQTQLRKVYKARLKELCPEWVEESPLQNDFYEAVSQCDGIWKKKARRWAERVEKGEAVRFRDI
;
A
#
# COMPACT_ATOMS: atom_id res chain seq x y z
N MET A 1 24.11 -25.05 -7.63
CA MET A 1 24.55 -23.68 -7.31
C MET A 1 23.35 -22.95 -6.73
N PRO A 2 23.51 -22.10 -5.71
CA PRO A 2 22.41 -21.29 -5.20
C PRO A 2 21.85 -20.40 -6.32
N ARG A 3 20.53 -20.18 -6.32
CA ARG A 3 19.86 -19.32 -7.32
C ARG A 3 20.24 -17.86 -7.09
N PRO A 4 20.34 -17.02 -8.13
CA PRO A 4 20.42 -15.57 -7.95
C PRO A 4 19.26 -15.06 -7.08
N MET A 5 19.48 -14.07 -6.23
CA MET A 5 18.46 -13.63 -5.25
C MET A 5 17.18 -13.10 -5.91
N GLN A 6 17.28 -12.55 -7.13
CA GLN A 6 16.13 -12.05 -7.90
C GLN A 6 15.72 -13.01 -9.05
N ASP A 7 16.13 -14.28 -8.99
CA ASP A 7 15.75 -15.28 -9.98
C ASP A 7 14.21 -15.42 -10.08
N GLY A 8 13.68 -15.36 -11.30
CA GLY A 8 12.23 -15.32 -11.57
C GLY A 8 11.62 -13.92 -11.74
N LEU A 9 12.36 -12.85 -11.42
CA LEU A 9 11.97 -11.46 -11.66
C LEU A 9 12.58 -10.94 -12.96
N GLY A 10 11.79 -10.18 -13.72
CA GLY A 10 12.25 -9.30 -14.79
C GLY A 10 11.58 -7.93 -14.66
N TRP A 11 12.00 -6.99 -15.51
CA TRP A 11 11.42 -5.64 -15.58
C TRP A 11 11.02 -5.33 -17.02
N GLU A 12 9.85 -4.75 -17.20
CA GLU A 12 9.32 -4.33 -18.51
C GLU A 12 8.90 -2.86 -18.44
N GLN A 13 9.44 -2.04 -19.33
CA GLN A 13 9.06 -0.63 -19.47
C GLN A 13 7.76 -0.53 -20.26
N THR A 14 6.73 0.04 -19.66
CA THR A 14 5.48 0.40 -20.38
C THR A 14 5.53 1.87 -20.79
N THR A 15 4.50 2.33 -21.52
CA THR A 15 4.35 3.74 -21.91
C THR A 15 4.33 4.69 -20.72
N PHE A 16 3.90 4.24 -19.53
CA PHE A 16 3.67 5.13 -18.39
C PHE A 16 4.51 4.80 -17.16
N TYR A 17 4.96 3.55 -17.01
CA TYR A 17 5.69 3.11 -15.83
C TYR A 17 6.44 1.80 -16.07
N LEU A 18 7.49 1.57 -15.27
CA LEU A 18 8.19 0.30 -15.19
C LEU A 18 7.35 -0.71 -14.41
N MET A 19 7.25 -1.95 -14.90
CA MET A 19 6.55 -3.04 -14.18
C MET A 19 7.47 -4.23 -13.93
N PRO A 20 7.36 -4.88 -12.76
CA PRO A 20 7.96 -6.18 -12.54
C PRO A 20 7.19 -7.25 -13.33
N VAL A 21 7.90 -8.21 -13.91
CA VAL A 21 7.32 -9.33 -14.64
C VAL A 21 7.85 -10.67 -14.14
N TRP A 22 7.00 -11.69 -14.17
CA TRP A 22 7.37 -13.06 -13.83
C TRP A 22 8.06 -13.70 -15.04
N THR A 23 9.36 -13.99 -14.94
CA THR A 23 10.10 -14.68 -16.04
C THR A 23 9.81 -16.18 -16.10
N ARG A 24 9.18 -16.72 -15.04
CA ARG A 24 8.63 -18.07 -14.98
C ARG A 24 7.46 -18.14 -14.00
N GLU A 25 6.64 -19.16 -14.17
CA GLU A 25 5.50 -19.45 -13.31
C GLU A 25 5.89 -20.30 -12.08
N PRO A 26 5.35 -20.01 -10.88
CA PRO A 26 5.43 -20.92 -9.74
C PRO A 26 4.74 -22.25 -10.03
N SER A 27 5.37 -23.37 -9.65
CA SER A 27 4.78 -24.69 -9.85
C SER A 27 3.68 -24.98 -8.82
N ILE A 28 2.47 -25.29 -9.29
CA ILE A 28 1.35 -25.71 -8.42
C ILE A 28 1.70 -26.95 -7.60
N SER A 29 2.44 -27.91 -8.16
CA SER A 29 2.84 -29.12 -7.41
C SER A 29 3.84 -28.82 -6.30
N ALA A 30 4.76 -27.87 -6.51
CA ALA A 30 5.69 -27.42 -5.48
C ALA A 30 4.94 -26.67 -4.36
N ILE A 31 3.96 -25.84 -4.74
CA ILE A 31 3.09 -25.16 -3.76
C ILE A 31 2.32 -26.19 -2.92
N GLU A 32 1.74 -27.22 -3.54
CA GLU A 32 1.03 -28.27 -2.81
C GLU A 32 1.97 -29.01 -1.84
N SER A 33 3.17 -29.38 -2.28
CA SER A 33 4.19 -30.03 -1.45
C SER A 33 4.52 -29.19 -0.20
N VAL A 34 4.82 -27.91 -0.39
CA VAL A 34 5.11 -26.97 0.71
C VAL A 34 3.91 -26.83 1.64
N CYS A 35 2.70 -26.67 1.10
CA CYS A 35 1.48 -26.57 1.93
C CYS A 35 1.28 -27.82 2.78
N ARG A 36 1.46 -29.02 2.22
CA ARG A 36 1.34 -30.28 2.97
C ARG A 36 2.35 -30.37 4.10
N GLN A 37 3.60 -29.98 3.85
CA GLN A 37 4.65 -29.98 4.86
C GLN A 37 4.34 -29.01 6.00
N GLN A 38 4.01 -27.75 5.67
CA GLN A 38 3.74 -26.70 6.66
C GLN A 38 2.49 -26.97 7.50
N LEU A 39 1.42 -27.46 6.85
CA LEU A 39 0.16 -27.79 7.52
C LEU A 39 0.18 -29.17 8.18
N LYS A 40 1.27 -29.93 8.03
CA LYS A 40 1.41 -31.32 8.50
C LYS A 40 0.28 -32.22 8.00
N THR A 41 -0.15 -31.99 6.76
CA THR A 41 -1.25 -32.72 6.11
C THR A 41 -0.74 -34.09 5.62
N PRO A 42 -1.31 -35.21 6.09
CA PRO A 42 -0.98 -36.55 5.61
C PRO A 42 -1.11 -36.68 4.08
N SER A 43 -0.33 -37.58 3.47
CA SER A 43 -0.37 -37.81 2.01
C SER A 43 -1.73 -38.32 1.51
N GLU A 44 -2.46 -39.05 2.36
CA GLU A 44 -3.79 -39.60 2.05
C GLU A 44 -4.89 -38.52 2.07
N ASP A 45 -4.66 -37.39 2.76
CA ASP A 45 -5.66 -36.34 2.91
C ASP A 45 -5.69 -35.43 1.68
N PRO A 46 -6.89 -34.92 1.29
CA PRO A 46 -7.00 -34.00 0.18
C PRO A 46 -6.28 -32.69 0.49
N CYS A 47 -5.46 -32.24 -0.45
CA CYS A 47 -4.88 -30.90 -0.49
C CYS A 47 -4.93 -30.45 -1.95
N THR A 48 -5.80 -29.51 -2.28
CA THR A 48 -5.90 -28.98 -3.65
C THR A 48 -5.42 -27.53 -3.67
N VAL A 49 -4.68 -27.19 -4.71
CA VAL A 49 -4.15 -25.84 -4.93
C VAL A 49 -4.68 -25.33 -6.26
N ALA A 50 -5.31 -24.17 -6.24
CA ALA A 50 -5.82 -23.50 -7.44
C ALA A 50 -5.34 -22.05 -7.47
N PHE A 51 -4.98 -21.57 -8.66
CA PHE A 51 -4.73 -20.14 -8.85
C PHE A 51 -6.00 -19.35 -8.49
N HIS A 52 -5.83 -18.28 -7.73
CA HIS A 52 -6.94 -17.45 -7.25
C HIS A 52 -6.90 -16.05 -7.84
N ALA A 53 -5.76 -15.37 -7.75
CA ALA A 53 -5.58 -14.01 -8.23
C ALA A 53 -4.10 -13.70 -8.46
N ALA A 54 -3.81 -12.62 -9.17
CA ALA A 54 -2.48 -12.04 -9.26
C ALA A 54 -2.56 -10.52 -9.10
N GLY A 55 -1.59 -9.95 -8.40
CA GLY A 55 -1.32 -8.53 -8.35
C GLY A 55 0.05 -8.21 -8.96
N LEU A 56 0.54 -6.99 -8.75
CA LEU A 56 1.80 -6.52 -9.31
C LEU A 56 3.00 -7.39 -8.87
N PHE A 57 3.08 -7.69 -7.57
CA PHE A 57 4.21 -8.43 -6.99
C PHE A 57 3.88 -9.88 -6.61
N ASN A 58 2.60 -10.27 -6.63
CA ASN A 58 2.16 -11.50 -5.97
C ASN A 58 1.25 -12.34 -6.85
N LYS A 59 1.40 -13.66 -6.74
CA LYS A 59 0.43 -14.64 -7.22
C LYS A 59 -0.18 -15.34 -6.01
N VAL A 60 -1.50 -15.38 -5.99
CA VAL A 60 -2.30 -15.87 -4.88
C VAL A 60 -2.95 -17.17 -5.29
N TYR A 61 -2.78 -18.19 -4.46
CA TYR A 61 -3.32 -19.53 -4.68
C TYR A 61 -4.22 -19.91 -3.50
N LEU A 62 -5.40 -20.43 -3.81
CA LEU A 62 -6.34 -20.95 -2.83
C LEU A 62 -6.01 -22.42 -2.58
N VAL A 63 -5.76 -22.74 -1.32
CA VAL A 63 -5.38 -24.08 -0.86
C VAL A 63 -6.53 -24.64 -0.04
N HIS A 64 -7.09 -25.78 -0.45
CA HIS A 64 -8.14 -26.46 0.30
C HIS A 64 -7.64 -27.76 0.88
N THR A 65 -7.88 -27.96 2.17
CA THR A 65 -7.69 -29.24 2.85
C THR A 65 -9.03 -29.82 3.30
N ALA A 66 -9.05 -30.98 3.97
CA ALA A 66 -10.26 -31.72 4.35
C ALA A 66 -11.31 -30.95 5.18
N GLY A 67 -11.02 -29.74 5.65
CA GLY A 67 -12.02 -28.89 6.33
C GLY A 67 -11.65 -27.42 6.48
N ARG A 68 -10.58 -26.94 5.83
CA ARG A 68 -10.11 -25.55 5.94
C ARG A 68 -9.57 -25.07 4.61
N SER A 69 -9.72 -23.76 4.38
CA SER A 69 -9.11 -23.07 3.25
C SER A 69 -7.99 -22.17 3.76
N PHE A 70 -6.96 -22.02 2.93
CA PHE A 70 -5.79 -21.18 3.18
C PHE A 70 -5.44 -20.40 1.92
N ILE A 71 -4.69 -19.33 2.10
CA ILE A 71 -4.07 -18.58 1.02
C ILE A 71 -2.58 -18.85 1.01
N MET A 72 -2.07 -19.29 -0.14
CA MET A 72 -0.64 -19.25 -0.44
C MET A 72 -0.38 -18.01 -1.31
N ARG A 73 0.37 -17.05 -0.78
CA ARG A 73 0.88 -15.89 -1.52
C ARG A 73 2.32 -16.18 -1.93
N VAL A 74 2.58 -16.22 -3.23
CA VAL A 74 3.93 -16.35 -3.81
C VAL A 74 4.35 -14.99 -4.33
N THR A 75 5.55 -14.55 -3.97
CA THR A 75 5.98 -13.15 -4.09
C THR A 75 7.20 -13.04 -5.00
N LEU A 76 7.21 -12.06 -5.90
CA LEU A 76 8.39 -11.70 -6.66
C LEU A 76 9.47 -11.14 -5.72
N PRO A 77 10.74 -11.57 -5.86
CA PRO A 77 11.84 -11.10 -5.04
C PRO A 77 12.32 -9.70 -5.49
N VAL A 78 11.42 -8.70 -5.51
CA VAL A 78 11.75 -7.31 -5.88
C VAL A 78 12.64 -6.64 -4.85
N TYR A 79 12.49 -7.00 -3.57
CA TYR A 79 13.42 -6.68 -2.51
C TYR A 79 13.71 -7.95 -1.69
N PRO A 80 14.64 -8.80 -2.17
CA PRO A 80 14.78 -10.15 -1.67
C PRO A 80 14.95 -10.21 -0.15
N ARG A 81 14.27 -11.18 0.49
CA ARG A 81 14.18 -11.37 1.95
C ARG A 81 13.40 -10.31 2.69
N HIS A 82 13.63 -9.04 2.38
CA HIS A 82 13.13 -7.95 3.21
C HIS A 82 11.64 -7.71 3.04
N LYS A 83 11.11 -7.76 1.82
CA LYS A 83 9.70 -7.44 1.55
C LYS A 83 8.73 -8.47 2.14
N THR A 84 8.97 -9.76 1.91
CA THR A 84 8.13 -10.84 2.47
C THR A 84 8.21 -10.89 3.99
N ARG A 85 9.43 -10.77 4.55
CA ARG A 85 9.63 -10.76 6.00
C ARG A 85 8.90 -9.59 6.67
N ALA A 86 9.02 -8.39 6.10
CA ALA A 86 8.35 -7.19 6.58
C ALA A 86 6.82 -7.35 6.66
N GLU A 87 6.19 -7.94 5.64
CA GLU A 87 4.75 -8.21 5.65
C GLU A 87 4.38 -9.17 6.79
N VAL A 88 5.15 -10.24 6.99
CA VAL A 88 4.91 -11.21 8.06
C VAL A 88 5.05 -10.56 9.45
N VAL A 89 6.11 -9.77 9.68
CA VAL A 89 6.31 -9.04 10.95
C VAL A 89 5.13 -8.10 11.19
N THR A 90 4.71 -7.37 10.17
CA THR A 90 3.61 -6.42 10.26
C THR A 90 2.29 -7.12 10.60
N LEU A 91 1.93 -8.19 9.88
CA LEU A 91 0.72 -8.98 10.14
C LEU A 91 0.69 -9.51 11.58
N ARG A 92 1.80 -10.09 12.05
CA ARG A 92 1.89 -10.62 13.42
C ARG A 92 1.76 -9.50 14.45
N TRP A 93 2.47 -8.39 14.26
CA TRP A 93 2.38 -7.23 15.15
C TRP A 93 0.95 -6.68 15.24
N VAL A 94 0.28 -6.51 14.10
CA VAL A 94 -1.10 -6.00 14.05
C VAL A 94 -2.06 -6.94 14.77
N ARG A 95 -1.92 -8.26 14.56
CA ARG A 95 -2.76 -9.27 15.21
C ARG A 95 -2.57 -9.30 16.72
N GLU A 96 -1.34 -9.10 17.20
CA GLU A 96 -1.01 -9.15 18.63
C GLU A 96 -1.34 -7.85 19.38
N ASN A 97 -1.23 -6.69 18.71
CA ASN A 97 -1.32 -5.38 19.36
C ASN A 97 -2.64 -4.65 19.10
N THR A 98 -3.46 -5.10 18.16
CA THR A 98 -4.69 -4.40 17.76
C THR A 98 -5.91 -5.33 17.74
N SER A 99 -7.09 -4.76 17.47
CA SER A 99 -8.31 -5.55 17.20
C SER A 99 -8.66 -5.58 15.71
N ILE A 100 -7.70 -5.31 14.84
CA ILE A 100 -7.91 -5.31 13.40
C ILE A 100 -7.91 -6.78 12.94
N PRO A 101 -8.95 -7.25 12.25
CA PRO A 101 -8.97 -8.61 11.74
C PRO A 101 -8.00 -8.72 10.56
N VAL A 102 -6.90 -9.44 10.75
CA VAL A 102 -5.87 -9.69 9.72
C VAL A 102 -5.60 -11.20 9.60
N PRO A 103 -5.17 -11.70 8.43
CA PRO A 103 -4.85 -13.12 8.25
C PRO A 103 -3.82 -13.62 9.26
N GLU A 104 -4.07 -14.80 9.84
CA GLU A 104 -3.02 -15.53 10.58
C GLU A 104 -1.97 -16.08 9.62
N VAL A 105 -0.69 -15.83 9.89
CA VAL A 105 0.42 -16.43 9.13
C VAL A 105 0.75 -17.80 9.70
N PHE A 106 0.61 -18.86 8.90
CA PHE A 106 0.91 -20.25 9.27
C PHE A 106 2.36 -20.65 8.99
N GLY A 107 3.01 -19.98 8.04
CA GLY A 107 4.41 -20.20 7.68
C GLY A 107 4.82 -19.30 6.54
N PHE A 108 6.12 -19.09 6.36
CA PHE A 108 6.65 -18.32 5.25
C PHE A 108 8.10 -18.73 4.96
N ASP A 109 8.58 -18.38 3.77
CA ASP A 109 10.00 -18.43 3.41
C ASP A 109 10.35 -17.14 2.68
N ASP A 110 11.29 -16.39 3.25
CA ASP A 110 11.77 -15.12 2.71
C ASP A 110 12.92 -15.30 1.70
N SER A 111 13.27 -16.54 1.36
CA SER A 111 14.26 -16.86 0.33
C SER A 111 13.61 -17.46 -0.90
N ASN A 112 14.33 -17.44 -2.03
CA ASN A 112 13.96 -18.20 -3.22
C ASN A 112 14.68 -19.57 -3.31
N ASP A 113 15.46 -19.93 -2.28
CA ASP A 113 16.18 -21.19 -2.20
C ASP A 113 15.30 -22.27 -1.56
N ASN A 114 14.13 -22.48 -2.15
CA ASN A 114 13.13 -23.43 -1.70
C ASN A 114 12.51 -24.17 -2.89
N GLU A 115 11.59 -25.09 -2.57
CA GLU A 115 10.94 -25.96 -3.57
C GLU A 115 10.15 -25.17 -4.62
N ILE A 116 9.46 -24.08 -4.21
CA ILE A 116 8.69 -23.20 -5.09
C ILE A 116 9.61 -22.34 -5.96
N GLY A 117 10.78 -21.97 -5.43
CA GLY A 117 11.76 -21.15 -6.13
C GLY A 117 11.44 -19.65 -6.12
N PHE A 118 10.59 -19.23 -5.18
CA PHE A 118 10.14 -17.86 -4.91
C PHE A 118 9.89 -17.70 -3.42
N GLU A 119 9.83 -16.47 -2.94
CA GLU A 119 9.39 -16.17 -1.57
C GLU A 119 7.89 -16.45 -1.44
N TRP A 120 7.43 -16.84 -0.25
CA TRP A 120 6.02 -17.17 -0.05
C TRP A 120 5.55 -16.98 1.38
N ILE A 121 4.24 -16.76 1.54
CA ILE A 121 3.53 -16.71 2.81
C ILE A 121 2.29 -17.62 2.71
N LEU A 122 2.19 -18.58 3.64
CA LEU A 122 0.99 -19.39 3.84
C LEU A 122 0.18 -18.79 4.98
N MET A 123 -1.06 -18.40 4.72
CA MET A 123 -1.88 -17.65 5.67
C MET A 123 -3.37 -18.06 5.65
N GLU A 124 -4.11 -17.56 6.63
CA GLU A 124 -5.54 -17.76 6.79
C GLU A 124 -6.35 -17.26 5.58
N TYR A 125 -7.28 -18.08 5.11
CA TYR A 125 -8.31 -17.63 4.18
C TYR A 125 -9.37 -16.84 4.95
N MET A 126 -9.45 -15.54 4.68
CA MET A 126 -10.40 -14.65 5.33
C MET A 126 -11.78 -14.72 4.69
N GLN A 127 -12.80 -14.94 5.51
CA GLN A 127 -14.19 -14.98 5.05
C GLN A 127 -14.74 -13.57 4.82
N GLY A 128 -15.62 -13.42 3.84
CA GLY A 128 -16.32 -12.17 3.54
C GLY A 128 -16.32 -11.87 2.04
N THR A 129 -16.84 -10.70 1.69
CA THR A 129 -16.82 -10.16 0.33
C THR A 129 -16.16 -8.79 0.35
N SER A 130 -15.45 -8.43 -0.71
CA SER A 130 -14.85 -7.09 -0.80
C SER A 130 -15.91 -6.00 -0.62
N ALA A 131 -15.57 -4.98 0.16
CA ALA A 131 -16.42 -3.81 0.35
C ALA A 131 -16.67 -3.14 -1.00
N ARG A 132 -15.72 -3.21 -1.94
CA ARG A 132 -15.84 -2.69 -3.30
C ARG A 132 -17.06 -3.26 -3.99
N LYS A 133 -17.24 -4.58 -3.93
CA LYS A 133 -18.35 -5.29 -4.56
C LYS A 133 -19.68 -4.98 -3.89
N ARG A 134 -19.69 -4.91 -2.56
CA ARG A 134 -20.90 -4.63 -1.77
C ARG A 134 -21.30 -3.16 -1.73
N TRP A 135 -20.41 -2.21 -2.00
CA TRP A 135 -20.57 -0.78 -1.67
C TRP A 135 -21.90 -0.18 -2.14
N ARG A 136 -22.30 -0.39 -3.40
CA ARG A 136 -23.55 0.17 -3.96
C ARG A 136 -24.82 -0.34 -3.25
N THR A 137 -24.74 -1.53 -2.66
CA THR A 137 -25.85 -2.21 -1.97
C THR A 137 -25.81 -2.06 -0.45
N MET A 138 -24.75 -1.47 0.11
CA MET A 138 -24.68 -1.16 1.54
C MET A 138 -25.53 0.07 1.83
N SER A 139 -26.25 0.05 2.95
CA SER A 139 -26.96 1.23 3.43
C SER A 139 -25.98 2.30 3.91
N MET A 140 -26.44 3.55 4.00
CA MET A 140 -25.58 4.62 4.51
C MET A 140 -25.18 4.38 5.97
N GLU A 141 -26.05 3.77 6.77
CA GLU A 141 -25.76 3.38 8.16
C GLU A 141 -24.61 2.36 8.24
N GLN A 142 -24.58 1.38 7.34
CA GLN A 142 -23.48 0.41 7.26
C GLN A 142 -22.17 1.09 6.86
N LYS A 143 -22.22 2.04 5.91
CA LYS A 143 -21.04 2.80 5.49
C LYS A 143 -20.53 3.73 6.59
N VAL A 144 -21.42 4.35 7.36
CA VAL A 144 -21.08 5.16 8.54
C VAL A 144 -20.38 4.29 9.59
N ALA A 145 -20.96 3.14 9.93
CA ALA A 145 -20.35 2.20 10.87
C ALA A 145 -18.97 1.72 10.41
N LEU A 146 -18.79 1.50 9.10
CA LEU A 146 -17.49 1.19 8.50
C LEU A 146 -16.49 2.34 8.71
N ALA A 147 -16.86 3.58 8.38
CA ALA A 147 -15.99 4.75 8.54
C ALA A 147 -15.57 4.95 10.01
N GLU A 148 -16.51 4.83 10.95
CA GLU A 148 -16.21 4.89 12.40
C GLU A 148 -15.28 3.77 12.85
N ARG A 149 -15.46 2.55 12.33
CA ARG A 149 -14.60 1.40 12.63
C ARG A 149 -13.16 1.64 12.16
N PHE A 150 -12.99 2.22 10.97
CA PHE A 150 -11.67 2.57 10.46
C PHE A 150 -11.01 3.72 11.23
N ALA A 151 -11.77 4.68 11.78
CA ALA A 151 -11.23 5.66 12.72
C ALA A 151 -10.67 4.99 13.99
N VAL A 152 -11.38 3.99 14.53
CA VAL A 152 -10.88 3.19 15.67
C VAL A 152 -9.62 2.41 15.28
N PHE A 153 -9.56 1.83 14.09
CA PHE A 153 -8.37 1.11 13.61
C PHE A 153 -7.17 2.04 13.46
N GLN A 154 -7.34 3.20 12.83
CA GLN A 154 -6.27 4.20 12.71
C GLN A 154 -5.77 4.66 14.07
N PHE A 155 -6.67 4.90 15.03
CA PHE A 155 -6.28 5.23 16.40
C PHE A 155 -5.45 4.11 17.06
N LYS A 156 -5.80 2.84 16.86
CA LYS A 156 -5.00 1.71 17.39
C LYS A 156 -3.63 1.59 16.73
N LEU A 157 -3.56 1.74 15.40
CA LEU A 157 -2.32 1.71 14.65
C LEU A 157 -1.38 2.88 15.01
N SER A 158 -1.96 4.00 15.45
CA SER A 158 -1.18 5.17 15.88
C SER A 158 -0.35 4.95 17.14
N GLY A 159 -0.65 3.91 17.93
CA GLY A 159 -0.02 3.69 19.23
C GLY A 159 -0.42 4.73 20.29
N LEU A 160 -1.18 5.78 19.97
CA LEU A 160 -1.51 6.88 20.89
C LEU A 160 -2.35 6.46 22.10
N GLU A 161 -2.99 5.27 22.07
CA GLU A 161 -3.65 4.68 23.24
C GLU A 161 -2.66 4.29 24.35
N LYS A 162 -1.41 3.96 23.96
CA LYS A 162 -0.35 3.45 24.83
C LYS A 162 0.99 4.08 24.43
N PRO A 163 1.50 5.10 25.16
CA PRO A 163 2.72 5.80 24.78
C PRO A 163 3.94 4.89 24.50
N GLU A 164 4.04 3.74 25.18
CA GLU A 164 5.06 2.72 24.95
C GLU A 164 4.97 2.00 23.60
N SER A 165 3.87 2.19 22.85
CA SER A 165 3.60 1.60 21.53
C SER A 165 3.86 2.57 20.38
N ILE A 166 4.22 3.83 20.66
CA ILE A 166 4.65 4.78 19.64
C ILE A 166 6.04 4.37 19.17
N PHE A 167 6.25 4.36 17.85
CA PHE A 167 7.54 4.03 17.28
C PHE A 167 8.42 5.28 17.18
N GLU A 168 9.73 5.04 17.06
CA GLU A 168 10.72 6.06 16.78
C GLU A 168 11.39 5.75 15.43
N GLY A 169 11.39 6.74 14.53
CA GLY A 169 11.95 6.61 13.19
C GLY A 169 10.98 6.05 12.15
N ILE A 170 11.42 6.04 10.90
CA ILE A 170 10.60 5.78 9.71
C ILE A 170 11.16 4.55 9.01
N GLY A 171 10.29 3.60 8.69
CA GLY A 171 10.70 2.35 8.06
C GLY A 171 9.56 1.33 8.08
N THR A 172 9.79 0.17 7.49
CA THR A 172 8.84 -0.93 7.63
C THR A 172 9.22 -1.80 8.82
N LEU A 173 8.23 -2.36 9.51
CA LEU A 173 8.50 -3.21 10.67
C LEU A 173 9.36 -4.42 10.26
N ASP A 174 10.42 -4.65 11.01
CA ASP A 174 11.29 -5.82 10.89
C ASP A 174 11.55 -6.42 12.27
N SER A 175 11.97 -7.68 12.30
CA SER A 175 12.43 -8.35 13.50
C SER A 175 13.71 -9.16 13.19
N PRO A 176 14.80 -8.95 13.95
CA PRO A 176 16.03 -9.73 13.77
C PRO A 176 15.81 -11.22 14.09
N GLU A 177 14.94 -11.51 15.04
CA GLU A 177 14.52 -12.84 15.45
C GLU A 177 13.09 -13.07 14.91
N ILE A 178 12.98 -13.63 13.71
CA ILE A 178 11.70 -14.12 13.20
C ILE A 178 11.81 -15.62 13.01
N ASP A 179 10.89 -16.35 13.62
CA ASP A 179 10.78 -17.78 13.37
C ASP A 179 10.07 -18.00 12.04
N LEU A 180 10.74 -18.76 11.16
CA LEU A 180 10.18 -19.26 9.89
C LEU A 180 9.00 -20.23 10.14
N GLU A 181 8.92 -20.81 11.34
CA GLU A 181 7.83 -21.70 11.79
C GLU A 181 7.06 -21.13 12.99
N VAL A 182 5.73 -21.26 12.99
CA VAL A 182 4.82 -20.65 14.00
C VAL A 182 4.96 -21.22 15.42
N ASN A 183 5.65 -22.33 15.64
CA ASN A 183 5.77 -22.93 16.98
C ASN A 183 6.85 -22.26 17.87
N SER A 184 7.40 -21.12 17.40
CA SER A 184 8.09 -20.06 18.13
C SER A 184 7.34 -19.45 19.32
N LYS A 185 7.46 -19.93 20.57
CA LYS A 185 6.91 -19.18 21.75
C LYS A 185 7.79 -17.98 22.16
N THR A 186 8.52 -17.41 21.22
CA THR A 186 9.38 -16.26 21.46
C THR A 186 8.50 -15.01 21.42
N SER A 187 8.46 -14.29 22.54
CA SER A 187 7.77 -13.00 22.65
C SER A 187 8.27 -12.08 21.54
N GLN A 188 7.40 -11.68 20.60
CA GLN A 188 7.75 -10.80 19.47
C GLN A 188 7.96 -9.32 19.90
N SER A 189 8.50 -9.09 21.10
CA SER A 189 8.65 -7.76 21.70
C SER A 189 9.79 -6.92 21.07
N THR A 190 10.17 -7.20 19.82
CA THR A 190 11.33 -6.60 19.14
C THR A 190 10.98 -5.99 17.77
N ALA A 191 9.72 -6.02 17.35
CA ALA A 191 9.33 -5.38 16.09
C ALA A 191 9.63 -3.88 16.14
N ALA A 192 10.48 -3.41 15.25
CA ALA A 192 10.89 -2.02 15.17
C ALA A 192 10.99 -1.58 13.70
N PRO A 193 10.92 -0.27 13.41
CA PRO A 193 11.20 0.23 12.08
C PRO A 193 12.60 -0.22 11.61
N GLY A 194 12.64 -0.87 10.45
CA GLY A 194 13.83 -1.30 9.76
C GLY A 194 13.96 -0.60 8.42
N ARG A 195 14.38 -1.35 7.40
CA ARG A 195 14.43 -0.83 6.02
C ARG A 195 13.02 -0.45 5.55
N LEU A 196 12.89 0.65 4.83
CA LEU A 196 11.63 1.08 4.26
C LEU A 196 11.32 0.25 3.00
N MET A 197 10.21 -0.49 3.03
CA MET A 197 9.68 -1.20 1.88
C MET A 197 8.77 -0.25 1.10
N SER A 198 9.33 0.45 0.11
CA SER A 198 8.58 1.35 -0.77
C SER A 198 9.08 1.18 -2.22
N PRO A 199 8.19 1.22 -3.23
CA PRO A 199 8.57 1.01 -4.63
C PRO A 199 9.73 1.89 -5.09
N GLU A 200 9.82 3.13 -4.60
CA GLU A 200 10.90 4.08 -4.90
C GLU A 200 12.28 3.48 -4.60
N PHE A 201 12.39 2.56 -3.64
CA PHE A 201 13.67 1.96 -3.24
C PHE A 201 14.04 0.70 -4.03
N PHE A 202 13.09 -0.04 -4.59
CA PHE A 202 13.38 -1.38 -5.15
C PHE A 202 12.91 -1.58 -6.59
N MET A 203 12.21 -0.62 -7.19
CA MET A 203 11.82 -0.68 -8.60
C MET A 203 13.04 -0.61 -9.51
N GLY A 204 13.06 -1.41 -10.58
CA GLY A 204 14.14 -1.43 -11.56
C GLY A 204 15.50 -1.78 -10.97
N ASP A 205 16.49 -0.93 -11.22
CA ASP A 205 17.87 -1.07 -10.75
C ASP A 205 18.11 -0.33 -9.42
N HIS A 206 17.07 0.23 -8.79
CA HIS A 206 17.25 1.09 -7.61
C HIS A 206 17.93 0.37 -6.44
N LEU A 207 17.84 -0.96 -6.34
CA LEU A 207 18.57 -1.74 -5.32
C LEU A 207 20.10 -1.67 -5.46
N GLU A 208 20.61 -1.37 -6.65
CA GLU A 208 22.05 -1.23 -6.92
C GLU A 208 22.61 0.11 -6.43
N TYR A 209 21.73 1.06 -6.10
CA TYR A 209 22.15 2.39 -5.65
C TYR A 209 22.60 2.32 -4.19
N ASP A 210 23.80 2.84 -3.92
CA ASP A 210 24.38 2.99 -2.58
C ASP A 210 23.75 4.19 -1.85
N ILE A 211 22.51 4.02 -1.42
CA ILE A 211 21.67 5.05 -0.77
C ILE A 211 21.11 4.46 0.53
N PRO A 212 20.99 5.25 1.62
CA PRO A 212 20.34 4.81 2.85
C PRO A 212 18.90 4.34 2.60
N ARG A 213 18.51 3.21 3.20
CA ARG A 213 17.17 2.59 3.00
C ARG A 213 16.36 2.49 4.28
N GLY A 214 16.77 3.23 5.30
CA GLY A 214 16.18 3.21 6.62
C GLY A 214 16.77 2.15 7.58
N ALA A 215 16.31 2.11 8.84
CA ALA A 215 15.31 3.03 9.38
C ALA A 215 15.82 4.48 9.40
N PHE A 216 15.00 5.41 8.94
CA PHE A 216 15.32 6.84 8.90
C PHE A 216 14.97 7.47 10.24
N ARG A 217 15.76 8.43 10.71
CA ARG A 217 15.49 9.07 12.00
C ARG A 217 14.45 10.17 11.88
N SER A 218 14.33 10.77 10.69
CA SER A 218 13.48 11.94 10.46
C SER A 218 12.91 11.94 9.05
N SER A 219 11.84 12.71 8.86
CA SER A 219 11.26 13.02 7.55
C SER A 219 12.30 13.64 6.60
N SER A 220 13.25 14.42 7.14
CA SER A 220 14.35 14.98 6.34
C SER A 220 15.26 13.88 5.80
N ASP A 221 15.64 12.88 6.60
CA ASP A 221 16.53 11.80 6.13
C ASP A 221 15.83 10.92 5.09
N TRP A 222 14.55 10.63 5.33
CA TRP A 222 13.72 9.82 4.44
C TRP A 222 13.52 10.48 3.07
N LEU A 223 13.07 11.73 3.05
CA LEU A 223 12.83 12.47 1.80
C LEU A 223 14.13 12.80 1.06
N ASN A 224 15.24 13.02 1.79
CA ASN A 224 16.56 13.14 1.18
C ASN A 224 16.94 11.88 0.41
N ALA A 225 16.71 10.69 0.99
CA ALA A 225 17.01 9.42 0.32
C ALA A 225 16.17 9.22 -0.94
N ILE A 226 14.88 9.57 -0.93
CA ILE A 226 14.03 9.52 -2.14
C ILE A 226 14.58 10.47 -3.22
N LEU A 227 14.86 11.72 -2.87
CA LEU A 227 15.43 12.70 -3.81
C LEU A 227 16.80 12.27 -4.33
N ALA A 228 17.62 11.62 -3.51
CA ALA A 228 18.91 11.07 -3.92
C ALA A 228 18.75 9.95 -4.95
N ILE A 229 17.73 9.09 -4.83
CA ILE A 229 17.41 8.06 -5.83
C ILE A 229 17.03 8.72 -7.15
N ILE A 230 16.10 9.69 -7.11
CA ILE A 230 15.66 10.42 -8.31
C ILE A 230 16.87 11.08 -9.00
N ILE A 231 17.66 11.87 -8.26
CA ILE A 231 18.84 12.54 -8.79
C ILE A 231 19.85 11.53 -9.36
N ARG A 232 20.09 10.41 -8.67
CA ARG A 232 21.02 9.37 -9.15
C ARG A 232 20.53 8.76 -10.45
N HIS A 233 19.26 8.41 -10.53
CA HIS A 233 18.63 7.85 -11.73
C HIS A 233 18.75 8.81 -12.91
N GLN A 234 18.35 10.07 -12.73
CA GLN A 234 18.40 11.07 -13.81
C GLN A 234 19.84 11.33 -14.30
N ASN A 235 20.83 11.37 -13.41
CA ASN A 235 22.23 11.49 -13.85
C ASN A 235 22.68 10.26 -14.66
N LEU A 236 22.27 9.05 -14.30
CA LEU A 236 22.58 7.85 -15.06
C LEU A 236 21.93 7.86 -16.46
N VAL A 237 20.69 8.36 -16.57
CA VAL A 237 20.02 8.57 -17.86
C VAL A 237 20.83 9.54 -18.73
N LEU A 238 21.24 10.69 -18.19
CA LEU A 238 22.06 11.67 -18.92
C LEU A 238 23.45 11.13 -19.32
N GLU A 239 24.03 10.23 -18.52
CA GLU A 239 25.34 9.63 -18.79
C GLU A 239 25.29 8.50 -19.83
N LYS A 240 24.18 7.75 -19.88
CA LYS A 240 24.14 6.45 -20.57
C LYS A 240 23.05 6.31 -21.63
N SER A 241 21.97 7.08 -21.56
CA SER A 241 20.88 6.96 -22.54
C SER A 241 21.29 7.56 -23.88
N GLU A 242 20.85 6.94 -24.95
CA GLU A 242 20.93 7.46 -26.32
C GLU A 242 19.56 7.94 -26.82
N ASP A 243 18.51 7.77 -26.00
CA ASP A 243 17.15 8.19 -26.33
C ASP A 243 16.99 9.69 -26.01
N GLU A 244 16.62 10.48 -27.02
CA GLU A 244 16.49 11.93 -26.90
C GLU A 244 15.36 12.35 -25.94
N ASP A 245 14.26 11.58 -25.89
CA ASP A 245 13.12 11.87 -25.02
C ASP A 245 13.49 11.61 -23.55
N ASP A 246 14.22 10.52 -23.26
CA ASP A 246 14.72 10.22 -21.92
C ASP A 246 15.70 11.30 -21.42
N ILE A 247 16.56 11.80 -22.30
CA ILE A 247 17.53 12.86 -21.98
C ILE A 247 16.79 14.17 -21.69
N GLU A 248 15.84 14.58 -22.53
CA GLU A 248 15.02 15.78 -22.30
C GLU A 248 14.28 15.68 -20.96
N ASP A 249 13.69 14.53 -20.67
CA ASP A 249 12.99 14.28 -19.41
C ASP A 249 13.92 14.40 -18.20
N ALA A 250 15.13 13.84 -18.28
CA ALA A 250 16.11 13.93 -17.21
C ALA A 250 16.62 15.37 -17.00
N GLU A 251 16.85 16.14 -18.08
CA GLU A 251 17.18 17.56 -18.03
C GLU A 251 16.07 18.41 -17.38
N ASP A 252 14.82 17.99 -17.54
CA ASP A 252 13.65 18.60 -16.91
C ASP A 252 13.50 18.22 -15.42
N ILE A 253 13.68 16.95 -15.06
CA ILE A 253 13.44 16.44 -13.70
C ILE A 253 14.56 16.87 -12.75
N LEU A 254 15.82 16.82 -13.19
CA LEU A 254 16.98 17.02 -12.33
C LEU A 254 16.98 18.40 -11.60
N PRO A 255 16.70 19.53 -12.27
CA PRO A 255 16.60 20.83 -11.59
C PRO A 255 15.48 20.89 -10.55
N VAL A 256 14.36 20.18 -10.78
CA VAL A 256 13.23 20.14 -9.85
C VAL A 256 13.63 19.39 -8.58
N ALA A 257 14.24 18.21 -8.73
CA ALA A 257 14.72 17.42 -7.59
C ALA A 257 15.78 18.18 -6.77
N GLN A 258 16.70 18.89 -7.43
CA GLN A 258 17.70 19.74 -6.76
C GLN A 258 17.08 20.92 -6.00
N THR A 259 16.02 21.52 -6.56
CA THR A 259 15.26 22.60 -5.90
C THR A 259 14.55 22.07 -4.66
N LEU A 260 13.84 20.94 -4.77
CA LEU A 260 13.19 20.27 -3.64
C LEU A 260 14.21 19.92 -2.55
N LEU A 261 15.38 19.40 -2.93
CA LEU A 261 16.46 19.09 -1.99
C LEU A 261 16.95 20.34 -1.24
N THR A 262 17.01 21.49 -1.91
CA THR A 262 17.37 22.78 -1.30
C THR A 262 16.29 23.33 -0.37
N LEU A 263 15.01 23.05 -0.68
CA LEU A 263 13.86 23.42 0.15
C LEU A 263 13.66 22.50 1.36
N LEU A 264 14.12 21.25 1.28
CA LEU A 264 13.95 20.23 2.32
C LEU A 264 14.26 20.71 3.74
N PRO A 265 15.41 21.32 4.06
CA PRO A 265 15.71 21.78 5.42
C PRO A 265 14.84 22.96 5.89
N LYS A 266 14.19 23.68 4.97
CA LYS A 266 13.24 24.76 5.32
C LYS A 266 11.88 24.19 5.72
N VAL A 267 11.45 23.10 5.08
CA VAL A 267 10.16 22.44 5.35
C VAL A 267 10.25 21.45 6.50
N PHE A 268 11.37 20.72 6.57
CA PHE A 268 11.68 19.74 7.62
C PHE A 268 13.00 20.11 8.29
N PRO A 269 13.00 21.05 9.26
CA PRO A 269 14.18 21.36 10.04
C PRO A 269 14.71 20.12 10.74
N GLN A 270 16.00 19.85 10.63
CA GLN A 270 16.62 18.67 11.23
C GLN A 270 16.72 18.83 12.75
N ASP A 271 16.14 17.88 13.47
CA ASP A 271 16.50 17.60 14.85
C ASP A 271 17.54 16.49 14.87
N LEU A 272 18.76 16.81 15.31
CA LEU A 272 19.86 15.86 15.39
C LEU A 272 19.89 15.07 16.71
N THR A 273 18.97 15.36 17.63
CA THR A 273 19.01 14.87 19.02
C THR A 273 18.08 13.69 19.27
N THR A 274 16.91 13.66 18.65
CA THR A 274 15.90 12.60 18.83
C THR A 274 15.35 12.12 17.49
N SER A 275 15.00 10.83 17.42
CA SER A 275 14.25 10.28 16.30
C SER A 275 12.81 10.81 16.32
N GLU A 276 12.23 11.01 15.14
CA GLU A 276 10.86 11.47 14.97
C GLU A 276 9.88 10.39 15.45
N SER A 277 8.87 10.81 16.22
CA SER A 277 7.76 9.92 16.60
C SER A 277 6.95 9.51 15.38
N SER A 278 6.57 8.25 15.34
CA SER A 278 5.98 7.64 14.16
C SER A 278 5.01 6.52 14.53
N ALA A 279 4.23 6.10 13.54
CA ALA A 279 3.17 5.13 13.72
C ALA A 279 2.92 4.34 12.45
N LEU A 280 2.34 3.15 12.60
CA LEU A 280 1.98 2.32 11.46
C LEU A 280 0.85 2.97 10.65
N GLN A 281 1.02 3.06 9.34
CA GLN A 281 0.01 3.61 8.43
C GLN A 281 -0.21 2.68 7.25
N HIS A 282 -1.46 2.22 7.12
CA HIS A 282 -1.86 1.41 5.97
C HIS A 282 -2.18 2.31 4.78
N HIS A 283 -1.22 2.46 3.87
CA HIS A 283 -1.32 3.38 2.73
C HIS A 283 -2.36 2.94 1.69
N ASP A 284 -2.64 1.62 1.54
CA ASP A 284 -3.56 1.11 0.52
C ASP A 284 -4.93 0.61 1.04
N LEU A 285 -5.57 1.37 1.95
CA LEU A 285 -6.93 1.07 2.44
C LEU A 285 -8.02 1.44 1.42
N ASN A 286 -8.00 0.80 0.25
CA ASN A 286 -9.07 0.89 -0.73
C ASN A 286 -10.16 -0.18 -0.47
N LEU A 287 -11.31 -0.06 -1.14
CA LEU A 287 -12.46 -0.94 -0.89
C LEU A 287 -12.24 -2.43 -1.28
N ASN A 288 -11.21 -2.76 -2.08
CA ASN A 288 -10.88 -4.16 -2.40
C ASN A 288 -10.17 -4.85 -1.24
N ASN A 289 -9.38 -4.10 -0.47
CA ASN A 289 -8.59 -4.61 0.65
C ASN A 289 -9.38 -4.69 1.96
N ILE A 290 -10.70 -4.48 1.91
CA ILE A 290 -11.61 -4.54 3.05
C ILE A 290 -12.65 -5.62 2.78
N LEU A 291 -12.68 -6.66 3.59
CA LEU A 291 -13.74 -7.67 3.53
C LEU A 291 -14.83 -7.34 4.55
N VAL A 292 -16.08 -7.51 4.11
CA VAL A 292 -17.27 -7.35 4.94
C VAL A 292 -18.16 -8.59 4.89
N ASN A 293 -18.93 -8.82 5.96
CA ASN A 293 -20.03 -9.80 5.96
C ASN A 293 -21.32 -9.19 5.37
N GLU A 294 -22.41 -9.97 5.38
CA GLU A 294 -23.72 -9.52 4.88
C GLU A 294 -24.29 -8.33 5.65
N GLN A 295 -23.90 -8.17 6.92
CA GLN A 295 -24.31 -7.08 7.80
C GLN A 295 -23.46 -5.81 7.59
N GLY A 296 -22.43 -5.85 6.74
CA GLY A 296 -21.52 -4.72 6.49
C GLY A 296 -20.42 -4.57 7.54
N GLU A 297 -20.26 -5.56 8.43
CA GLU A 297 -19.21 -5.56 9.46
C GLU A 297 -17.88 -6.04 8.86
N VAL A 298 -16.78 -5.39 9.25
CA VAL A 298 -15.43 -5.75 8.77
C VAL A 298 -15.03 -7.13 9.27
N THR A 299 -14.79 -8.04 8.34
CA THR A 299 -14.28 -9.39 8.62
C THR A 299 -12.78 -9.52 8.39
N ALA A 300 -12.19 -8.67 7.54
CA ALA A 300 -10.74 -8.62 7.32
C ALA A 300 -10.27 -7.29 6.75
N VAL A 301 -9.04 -6.92 7.08
CA VAL A 301 -8.23 -5.92 6.37
C VAL A 301 -7.06 -6.66 5.73
N LEU A 302 -6.95 -6.54 4.41
CA LEU A 302 -5.99 -7.27 3.59
C LEU A 302 -4.86 -6.35 3.09
N ASP A 303 -3.86 -6.97 2.47
CA ASP A 303 -2.73 -6.33 1.80
C ASP A 303 -1.87 -5.41 2.67
N TRP A 304 -1.20 -6.05 3.64
CA TRP A 304 -0.24 -5.42 4.54
C TRP A 304 1.18 -5.32 3.96
N GLU A 305 1.30 -5.58 2.66
CA GLU A 305 2.56 -5.45 1.94
C GLU A 305 3.01 -3.98 1.90
N CYS A 306 4.30 -3.73 2.14
CA CYS A 306 4.88 -2.38 2.13
C CYS A 306 4.19 -1.39 3.10
N VAL A 307 3.43 -1.87 4.08
CA VAL A 307 2.90 -1.02 5.16
C VAL A 307 4.06 -0.60 6.06
N SER A 308 4.16 0.69 6.33
CA SER A 308 5.31 1.27 7.02
C SER A 308 4.91 2.07 8.24
N VAL A 309 5.87 2.20 9.15
CA VAL A 309 5.87 3.16 10.23
C VAL A 309 6.31 4.50 9.65
N LEU A 310 5.41 5.49 9.68
CA LEU A 310 5.58 6.81 9.08
C LEU A 310 5.44 7.92 10.14
N PRO A 311 5.98 9.11 9.89
CA PRO A 311 5.83 10.26 10.77
C PRO A 311 4.38 10.59 11.09
N LEU A 312 4.13 11.13 12.28
CA LEU A 312 2.78 11.46 12.73
C LEU A 312 2.01 12.38 11.76
N TRP A 313 2.67 13.31 11.07
CA TRP A 313 2.03 14.19 10.10
C TRP A 313 1.44 13.45 8.88
N MET A 314 1.96 12.26 8.53
CA MET A 314 1.40 11.40 7.48
C MET A 314 0.06 10.75 7.89
N LEU A 315 -0.19 10.57 9.20
CA LEU A 315 -1.44 10.00 9.72
C LEU A 315 -2.67 10.90 9.57
N THR A 316 -2.46 12.13 9.09
CA THR A 316 -3.52 13.12 8.85
C THR A 316 -4.33 12.82 7.59
N GLN A 317 -3.80 11.95 6.73
CA GLN A 317 -4.49 11.46 5.54
C GLN A 317 -5.67 10.56 5.92
N VAL A 318 -6.68 10.52 5.05
CA VAL A 318 -7.83 9.63 5.21
C VAL A 318 -7.59 8.33 4.45
N PRO A 319 -8.19 7.19 4.87
CA PRO A 319 -8.13 5.95 4.11
C PRO A 319 -8.55 6.16 2.65
N LYS A 320 -7.91 5.47 1.69
CA LYS A 320 -8.19 5.64 0.25
C LYS A 320 -9.66 5.48 -0.12
N PHE A 321 -10.42 4.62 0.57
CA PHE A 321 -11.86 4.51 0.31
C PHE A 321 -12.67 5.77 0.64
N LEU A 322 -12.12 6.69 1.44
CA LEU A 322 -12.68 8.01 1.77
C LEU A 322 -11.98 9.16 1.01
N ASP A 323 -10.98 8.84 0.21
CA ASP A 323 -10.26 9.80 -0.61
C ASP A 323 -10.97 9.96 -1.97
N GLY A 324 -11.28 11.20 -2.33
CA GLY A 324 -12.13 11.51 -3.47
C GLY A 324 -12.62 12.95 -3.49
N GLU A 325 -13.09 13.40 -4.65
CA GLU A 325 -13.52 14.79 -4.85
C GLU A 325 -14.67 15.17 -3.91
N PRO A 326 -14.63 16.37 -3.30
CA PRO A 326 -15.67 16.82 -2.40
C PRO A 326 -16.98 17.08 -3.15
N ARG A 327 -18.05 16.47 -2.69
CA ARG A 327 -19.43 16.71 -3.15
C ARG A 327 -20.38 16.76 -1.97
N GLU A 328 -20.91 17.95 -1.70
CA GLU A 328 -21.81 18.17 -0.57
C GLU A 328 -23.26 17.79 -0.89
N ASP A 329 -23.71 18.05 -2.12
CA ASP A 329 -25.08 17.79 -2.52
C ASP A 329 -25.26 16.36 -3.03
N GLU A 330 -26.26 15.66 -2.50
CA GLU A 330 -26.61 14.31 -2.95
C GLU A 330 -27.07 14.33 -4.42
N PRO A 331 -26.45 13.54 -5.31
CA PRO A 331 -26.83 13.50 -6.72
C PRO A 331 -28.25 12.94 -6.87
N GLN A 332 -29.13 13.75 -7.45
CA GLN A 332 -30.50 13.35 -7.71
C GLN A 332 -30.55 12.44 -8.94
N ARG A 333 -30.85 11.15 -8.77
CA ARG A 333 -30.78 10.13 -9.83
C ARG A 333 -31.49 10.54 -11.13
N ASP A 334 -32.63 11.22 -11.03
CA ASP A 334 -33.47 11.58 -12.18
C ASP A 334 -32.88 12.65 -13.10
N ILE A 335 -31.85 13.39 -12.66
CA ILE A 335 -31.19 14.42 -13.50
C ILE A 335 -30.11 13.82 -14.40
N TYR A 336 -29.67 12.58 -14.14
CA TYR A 336 -28.63 11.92 -14.90
C TYR A 336 -29.23 11.17 -16.08
N ALA A 337 -28.50 11.19 -17.20
CA ALA A 337 -28.87 10.44 -18.38
C ALA A 337 -28.89 8.93 -18.07
N ASP A 338 -29.80 8.24 -18.74
CA ASP A 338 -29.78 6.78 -18.80
C ASP A 338 -28.58 6.33 -19.66
N GLU A 339 -28.12 5.10 -19.43
CA GLU A 339 -27.07 4.52 -20.25
C GLU A 339 -27.51 4.44 -21.72
N THR A 340 -26.60 4.73 -22.64
CA THR A 340 -26.88 4.55 -24.07
C THR A 340 -26.85 3.07 -24.45
N PRO A 341 -27.49 2.67 -25.56
CA PRO A 341 -27.35 1.30 -26.08
C PRO A 341 -25.88 0.91 -26.33
N GLU A 342 -25.04 1.87 -26.75
CA GLU A 342 -23.61 1.65 -26.95
C GLU A 342 -22.88 1.41 -25.61
N GLU A 343 -23.18 2.18 -24.57
CA GLU A 343 -22.62 1.99 -23.22
C GLU A 343 -23.05 0.64 -22.63
N ALA A 344 -24.34 0.31 -22.74
CA ALA A 344 -24.88 -0.96 -22.27
C ALA A 344 -24.27 -2.16 -23.02
N ALA A 345 -23.99 -2.01 -24.32
CA ALA A 345 -23.31 -3.03 -25.12
C ALA A 345 -21.82 -3.15 -24.76
N ALA A 346 -21.13 -2.03 -24.50
CA ALA A 346 -19.73 -2.03 -24.08
C ALA A 346 -19.53 -2.70 -22.71
N GLU A 347 -20.50 -2.53 -21.80
CA GLU A 347 -20.49 -3.19 -20.49
C GLU A 347 -21.04 -4.62 -20.51
N ALA A 348 -21.66 -5.06 -21.61
CA ALA A 348 -22.26 -6.41 -21.69
C ALA A 348 -21.23 -7.52 -21.47
N ASP A 349 -20.02 -7.35 -21.98
CA ASP A 349 -18.92 -8.30 -21.79
C ASP A 349 -18.43 -8.33 -20.33
N ARG A 350 -18.56 -7.21 -19.60
CA ARG A 350 -18.20 -7.11 -18.18
C ARG A 350 -19.28 -7.66 -17.25
N ARG A 351 -20.52 -7.86 -17.68
CA ARG A 351 -21.59 -8.41 -16.81
C ARG A 351 -21.29 -9.81 -16.27
N ASN A 352 -20.41 -10.57 -16.92
CA ASN A 352 -19.95 -11.87 -16.43
C ASN A 352 -18.79 -11.77 -15.44
N ASP A 353 -18.20 -10.58 -15.27
CA ASP A 353 -17.19 -10.32 -14.26
C ASP A 353 -17.87 -10.37 -12.87
N PRO A 354 -17.43 -11.25 -11.96
CA PRO A 354 -17.99 -11.31 -10.62
C PRO A 354 -17.86 -10.02 -9.82
N ASP A 355 -17.00 -9.08 -10.22
CA ASP A 355 -16.83 -7.76 -9.58
C ASP A 355 -17.58 -6.63 -10.29
N TYR A 356 -18.32 -6.94 -11.37
CA TYR A 356 -19.17 -5.98 -12.06
C TYR A 356 -20.27 -5.43 -11.16
N GLN A 357 -20.39 -4.10 -11.15
CA GLN A 357 -21.47 -3.40 -10.48
C GLN A 357 -22.45 -2.85 -11.52
N ASP A 358 -23.66 -3.38 -11.50
CA ASP A 358 -24.73 -2.92 -12.38
C ASP A 358 -24.96 -1.42 -12.23
N ASN A 359 -25.01 -0.73 -13.37
CA ASN A 359 -25.30 0.68 -13.45
C ASN A 359 -26.81 0.96 -13.37
N GLU A 360 -27.65 -0.08 -13.34
CA GLU A 360 -29.11 -0.02 -13.16
C GLU A 360 -29.77 0.91 -14.19
N GLY A 361 -29.25 0.93 -15.41
CA GLY A 361 -29.75 1.76 -16.51
C GLY A 361 -29.34 3.23 -16.46
N LYS A 362 -28.48 3.66 -15.53
CA LYS A 362 -27.93 5.02 -15.49
C LYS A 362 -26.51 5.08 -16.05
N ASN A 363 -26.11 6.22 -16.58
CA ASN A 363 -24.72 6.42 -16.96
C ASN A 363 -23.78 6.36 -15.73
N GLU A 364 -22.51 6.08 -15.97
CA GLU A 364 -21.51 5.92 -14.90
C GLU A 364 -21.35 7.18 -14.05
N LEU A 365 -21.59 8.36 -14.64
CA LEU A 365 -21.44 9.65 -13.96
C LEU A 365 -22.31 9.78 -12.71
N TYR A 366 -23.53 9.23 -12.72
CA TYR A 366 -24.37 9.19 -11.51
C TYR A 366 -23.68 8.45 -10.36
N TRP A 367 -23.07 7.30 -10.66
CA TRP A 367 -22.43 6.45 -9.66
C TRP A 367 -21.11 7.03 -9.16
N ILE A 368 -20.35 7.68 -10.03
CA ILE A 368 -19.15 8.45 -9.65
C ILE A 368 -19.54 9.55 -8.66
N HIS A 369 -20.51 10.38 -9.02
CA HIS A 369 -20.98 11.46 -8.16
C HIS A 369 -21.61 10.95 -6.86
N LYS A 370 -22.28 9.79 -6.89
CA LYS A 370 -22.82 9.17 -5.68
C LYS A 370 -21.71 8.73 -4.74
N LEU A 371 -20.65 8.13 -5.27
CA LEU A 371 -19.48 7.76 -4.48
C LEU A 371 -18.79 9.00 -3.88
N GLU A 372 -18.56 10.06 -4.66
CA GLU A 372 -17.98 11.33 -4.18
C GLU A 372 -18.79 11.92 -3.01
N TYR A 373 -20.12 11.93 -3.13
CA TYR A 373 -21.02 12.39 -2.07
C TYR A 373 -20.88 11.52 -0.82
N GLU A 374 -20.96 10.20 -0.97
CA GLU A 374 -20.83 9.26 0.15
C GLU A 374 -19.46 9.41 0.83
N GLN A 375 -18.37 9.45 0.07
CA GLN A 375 -17.02 9.70 0.58
C GLN A 375 -16.94 11.01 1.34
N THR A 376 -17.54 12.08 0.83
CA THR A 376 -17.57 13.40 1.48
C THR A 376 -18.25 13.34 2.84
N GLN A 377 -19.42 12.70 2.94
CA GLN A 377 -20.12 12.58 4.22
C GLN A 377 -19.39 11.63 5.19
N LEU A 378 -18.88 10.49 4.71
CA LEU A 378 -18.16 9.52 5.53
C LEU A 378 -16.81 10.05 6.02
N ARG A 379 -16.15 10.93 5.26
CA ARG A 379 -14.94 11.63 5.70
C ARG A 379 -15.19 12.49 6.93
N LYS A 380 -16.33 13.17 7.00
CA LYS A 380 -16.73 13.95 8.18
C LYS A 380 -16.93 13.06 9.39
N VAL A 381 -17.61 11.93 9.22
CA VAL A 381 -17.81 10.92 10.26
C VAL A 381 -16.47 10.39 10.77
N TYR A 382 -15.59 9.96 9.87
CA TYR A 382 -14.26 9.46 10.20
C TYR A 382 -13.43 10.47 10.99
N LYS A 383 -13.34 11.73 10.51
CA LYS A 383 -12.58 12.80 11.19
C LYS A 383 -13.19 13.15 12.55
N ALA A 384 -14.52 13.22 12.65
CA ALA A 384 -15.20 13.45 13.93
C ALA A 384 -14.90 12.34 14.93
N ARG A 385 -14.99 11.07 14.50
CA ARG A 385 -14.73 9.92 15.36
C ARG A 385 -13.27 9.86 15.83
N LEU A 386 -12.30 10.16 14.96
CA LEU A 386 -10.90 10.28 15.38
C LEU A 386 -10.70 11.35 16.45
N LYS A 387 -11.33 12.52 16.27
CA LYS A 387 -11.24 13.62 17.23
C LYS A 387 -11.90 13.29 18.58
N GLU A 388 -12.94 12.47 18.59
CA GLU A 388 -13.54 11.95 19.83
C GLU A 388 -12.60 10.97 20.56
N LEU A 389 -11.90 10.10 19.82
CA LEU A 389 -10.96 9.13 20.39
C LEU A 389 -9.69 9.81 20.90
N CYS A 390 -9.21 10.82 20.19
CA CYS A 390 -8.01 11.58 20.50
C CYS A 390 -8.25 13.07 20.19
N PRO A 391 -8.61 13.90 21.19
CA PRO A 391 -8.80 15.33 20.99
C PRO A 391 -7.56 16.07 20.48
N GLU A 392 -6.38 15.54 20.79
CA GLU A 392 -5.07 16.01 20.33
C GLU A 392 -4.59 15.26 19.08
N TRP A 393 -5.52 14.69 18.29
CA TRP A 393 -5.16 14.04 17.03
C TRP A 393 -4.34 14.99 16.15
N VAL A 394 -3.33 14.42 15.49
CA VAL A 394 -2.34 15.17 14.71
C VAL A 394 -3.06 16.10 13.72
N GLU A 395 -2.69 17.38 13.75
CA GLU A 395 -3.23 18.36 12.82
C GLU A 395 -2.51 18.25 11.47
N GLU A 396 -3.26 18.47 10.39
CA GLU A 396 -2.68 18.54 9.05
C GLU A 396 -1.60 19.62 9.00
N SER A 397 -0.46 19.27 8.40
CA SER A 397 0.58 20.22 8.05
C SER A 397 0.59 20.40 6.53
N PRO A 398 -0.14 21.41 6.00
CA PRO A 398 -0.27 21.64 4.57
C PRO A 398 1.06 21.66 3.82
N LEU A 399 2.06 22.35 4.36
CA LEU A 399 3.36 22.51 3.72
C LEU A 399 4.14 21.19 3.65
N GLN A 400 4.10 20.37 4.70
CA GLN A 400 4.78 19.07 4.73
C GLN A 400 4.09 18.07 3.78
N ASN A 401 2.75 18.03 3.79
CA ASN A 401 1.96 17.19 2.89
C ASN A 401 2.19 17.60 1.42
N ASP A 402 2.13 18.90 1.12
CA ASP A 402 2.33 19.42 -0.23
C ASP A 402 3.78 19.22 -0.71
N PHE A 403 4.77 19.28 0.19
CA PHE A 403 6.16 18.95 -0.14
C PHE A 403 6.33 17.46 -0.46
N TYR A 404 5.76 16.57 0.35
CA TYR A 404 5.76 15.13 0.08
C TYR A 404 5.13 14.82 -1.29
N GLU A 405 3.98 15.43 -1.59
CA GLU A 405 3.33 15.28 -2.90
C GLU A 405 4.22 15.84 -4.04
N ALA A 406 4.90 16.96 -3.83
CA ALA A 406 5.83 17.48 -4.84
C ALA A 406 7.02 16.54 -5.08
N VAL A 407 7.52 15.86 -4.04
CA VAL A 407 8.58 14.84 -4.17
C VAL A 407 8.05 13.61 -4.91
N SER A 408 6.87 13.08 -4.55
CA SER A 408 6.30 11.88 -5.18
C SER A 408 5.91 12.09 -6.64
N GLN A 409 5.69 13.33 -7.06
CA GLN A 409 5.35 13.70 -8.42
C GLN A 409 6.53 14.25 -9.23
N CYS A 410 7.73 14.31 -8.64
CA CYS A 410 8.89 14.99 -9.20
C CYS A 410 9.37 14.36 -10.52
N ASP A 411 9.34 13.03 -10.61
CA ASP A 411 9.76 12.23 -11.76
C ASP A 411 8.55 11.57 -12.48
N GLY A 412 7.33 11.97 -12.13
CA GLY A 412 6.08 11.48 -12.73
C GLY A 412 5.48 12.42 -13.79
N ILE A 413 4.25 12.09 -14.22
CA ILE A 413 3.47 12.87 -15.20
C ILE A 413 3.25 14.32 -14.75
N TRP A 414 3.25 14.56 -13.43
CA TRP A 414 3.01 15.86 -12.82
C TRP A 414 4.29 16.65 -12.49
N LYS A 415 5.46 16.28 -13.05
CA LYS A 415 6.75 16.99 -12.84
C LYS A 415 6.69 18.50 -13.06
N LYS A 416 5.94 18.97 -14.06
CA LYS A 416 5.73 20.41 -14.33
C LYS A 416 4.97 21.11 -13.21
N LYS A 417 4.04 20.40 -12.56
CA LYS A 417 3.29 20.89 -11.40
C LYS A 417 4.21 20.98 -10.17
N ALA A 418 5.02 19.95 -9.93
CA ALA A 418 6.05 19.96 -8.87
C ALA A 418 7.04 21.11 -9.02
N ARG A 419 7.53 21.37 -10.25
CA ARG A 419 8.40 22.53 -10.56
C ARG A 419 7.74 23.84 -10.17
N ARG A 420 6.53 24.11 -10.67
CA ARG A 420 5.80 25.35 -10.41
C ARG A 420 5.54 25.55 -8.92
N TRP A 421 5.19 24.48 -8.20
CA TRP A 421 4.99 24.54 -6.76
C TRP A 421 6.31 24.91 -6.04
N ALA A 422 7.40 24.20 -6.33
CA ALA A 422 8.70 24.42 -5.71
C ALA A 422 9.23 25.85 -5.94
N GLU A 423 9.12 26.38 -7.16
CA GLU A 423 9.53 27.76 -7.48
C GLU A 423 8.76 28.83 -6.68
N ARG A 424 7.45 28.60 -6.45
CA ARG A 424 6.61 29.52 -5.66
C ARG A 424 6.95 29.47 -4.18
N VAL A 425 7.16 28.27 -3.64
CA VAL A 425 7.61 28.08 -2.25
C VAL A 425 9.00 28.67 -2.03
N GLU A 426 9.91 28.56 -3.00
CA GLU A 426 11.24 29.18 -2.94
C GLU A 426 11.16 30.71 -2.87
N LYS A 427 10.21 31.32 -3.57
CA LYS A 427 9.90 32.76 -3.52
C LYS A 427 9.18 33.18 -2.22
N GLY A 428 8.87 32.24 -1.32
CA GLY A 428 8.19 32.49 -0.05
C GLY A 428 6.67 32.58 -0.17
N GLU A 429 6.07 32.12 -1.27
CA GLU A 429 4.62 32.08 -1.42
C GLU A 429 4.01 30.89 -0.64
N ALA A 430 2.91 31.15 0.09
CA ALA A 430 2.14 30.11 0.75
C ALA A 430 1.09 29.54 -0.21
N VAL A 431 1.43 28.47 -0.93
CA VAL A 431 0.62 27.90 -2.02
C VAL A 431 0.39 26.42 -1.80
N ARG A 432 -0.83 25.94 -2.06
CA ARG A 432 -1.14 24.51 -1.95
C ARG A 432 -0.75 23.77 -3.21
N PHE A 433 -0.20 22.57 -3.09
CA PHE A 433 0.15 21.76 -4.26
C PHE A 433 -1.06 21.49 -5.14
N ARG A 434 -2.20 21.14 -4.54
CA ARG A 434 -3.46 20.89 -5.28
C ARG A 434 -3.95 22.08 -6.11
N ASP A 435 -3.62 23.31 -5.71
CA ASP A 435 -4.08 24.56 -6.35
C ASP A 435 -3.13 25.07 -7.47
N ILE A 436 -2.01 24.37 -7.71
CA ILE A 436 -1.09 24.60 -8.84
C ILE A 436 -1.61 23.90 -10.09
#